data_AF-D2QAE7-F1
#
_entry.id   AF-D2QAE7-F1
#
_cell.length_a   1.000
_cell.length_b   1.000
_cell.length_c   1.000
_cell.angle_alpha   90.00
_cell.angle_beta   90.00
_cell.angle_gamma   90.00
#
_symmetry.space_group_name_H-M   'P 1'
#
loop_
_entity.id
_entity.type
_entity.pdbx_description
1 polymer ?
#
loop_
_entity_poly.entity_id
_entity_poly.type
_entity_poly.pdbx_seq_one_letter_code
_entity_poly.pdbx_strand_id
1 'polypeptide(L)' 'MNESLNLNQPVNAMGPNELEAYAALGDRQHDEANKELERRWRSYDDMLPHDEFVSIIDKAHA' A
#
# COMPACT_ATOMS: atom_id res chain seq x y z
N MET A 1 25.61 -13.43 10.38
CA MET A 1 25.59 -12.50 9.23
C MET A 1 24.13 -12.29 8.90
N ASN A 2 23.58 -11.10 9.12
CA ASN A 2 22.23 -10.79 8.63
C ASN A 2 22.39 -10.51 7.14
N GLU A 3 22.22 -11.52 6.30
CA GLU A 3 22.05 -11.29 4.87
C GLU A 3 20.82 -10.38 4.70
N SER A 4 21.05 -9.22 4.11
CA SER A 4 19.99 -8.31 3.71
C SER A 4 19.13 -8.98 2.66
N LEU A 5 17.82 -9.09 2.91
CA LEU A 5 16.86 -9.65 1.95
C LEU A 5 16.86 -8.84 0.65
N ASN A 6 16.91 -9.53 -0.50
CA ASN A 6 16.81 -8.89 -1.81
C ASN A 6 15.36 -8.93 -2.32
N LEU A 7 14.62 -7.84 -2.14
CA LEU A 7 13.23 -7.72 -2.59
C LEU A 7 13.09 -7.17 -4.03
N ASN A 8 14.20 -6.81 -4.67
CA ASN A 8 14.20 -6.25 -6.03
C ASN A 8 14.31 -7.33 -7.12
N GLN A 9 14.53 -8.58 -6.72
CA GLN A 9 14.53 -9.71 -7.66
C GLN A 9 13.09 -10.05 -8.10
N PRO A 10 12.90 -10.76 -9.21
CA PRO A 10 11.60 -11.29 -9.60
C PRO A 10 10.98 -12.15 -8.48
N VAL A 11 9.66 -12.02 -8.25
CA VAL A 11 8.95 -12.75 -7.17
C VAL A 11 9.11 -14.26 -7.28
N ASN A 12 9.15 -14.81 -8.49
CA ASN A 12 9.37 -16.24 -8.73
C ASN A 12 10.78 -16.73 -8.36
N ALA A 13 11.72 -15.82 -8.09
CA ALA A 13 13.07 -16.13 -7.63
C ALA A 13 13.26 -15.88 -6.12
N MET A 14 12.26 -15.34 -5.43
CA MET A 14 12.32 -15.06 -4.00
C MET A 14 12.23 -16.33 -3.15
N GLY A 15 13.04 -16.39 -2.08
CA GLY A 15 12.91 -17.40 -1.04
C GLY A 15 11.79 -17.06 -0.04
N PRO A 16 11.50 -17.95 0.93
CA PRO A 16 10.41 -17.75 1.89
C PRO A 16 10.50 -16.43 2.68
N ASN A 17 11.71 -16.07 3.13
CA ASN A 17 11.91 -14.84 3.90
C ASN A 17 11.71 -13.58 3.03
N GLU A 18 12.16 -13.61 1.78
CA GLU A 18 11.94 -12.53 0.83
C GLU A 18 10.45 -12.39 0.48
N LEU A 19 9.72 -13.50 0.33
CA LEU A 19 8.28 -13.48 0.07
C LEU A 19 7.49 -12.87 1.24
N GLU A 20 7.80 -13.25 2.49
CA GLU A 20 7.19 -12.65 3.67
C GLU A 20 7.47 -11.15 3.75
N ALA A 21 8.72 -10.75 3.53
CA ALA A 21 9.11 -9.35 3.55
C ALA A 21 8.52 -8.55 2.37
N TYR A 22 8.35 -9.17 1.21
CA TYR A 22 7.70 -8.57 0.04
C TYR A 22 6.20 -8.35 0.28
N ALA A 23 5.50 -9.32 0.85
CA ALA A 23 4.10 -9.16 1.25
C ALA A 23 3.94 -8.01 2.27
N ALA A 24 4.75 -8.00 3.32
CA ALA A 24 4.74 -6.94 4.34
C ALA A 24 5.16 -5.56 3.79
N LEU A 25 5.92 -5.51 2.70
CA LEU A 25 6.20 -4.26 1.98
C LEU A 25 4.98 -3.80 1.19
N GLY A 26 4.31 -4.72 0.49
CA GLY A 26 3.07 -4.45 -0.25
C GLY A 26 1.98 -3.88 0.66
N ASP A 27 1.74 -4.51 1.81
CA ASP A 27 0.75 -4.05 2.79
C ASP A 27 1.04 -2.63 3.28
N ARG A 28 2.32 -2.32 3.59
CA ARG A 28 2.73 -0.97 4.00
C ARG A 28 2.53 0.06 2.90
N GLN A 29 2.90 -0.27 1.66
CA GLN A 29 2.71 0.62 0.52
C GLN A 29 1.22 0.88 0.25
N HIS A 30 0.38 -0.14 0.42
CA HIS A 30 -1.06 -0.03 0.32
C HIS A 30 -1.63 0.93 1.37
N ASP A 31 -1.27 0.75 2.64
CA ASP A 31 -1.72 1.61 3.74
C ASP A 31 -1.25 3.06 3.59
N GLU A 32 0.00 3.28 3.18
CA GLU A 32 0.55 4.61 2.91
C GLU A 32 -0.20 5.31 1.78
N ALA A 33 -0.51 4.59 0.70
CA ALA A 33 -1.28 5.12 -0.42
C ALA A 33 -2.72 5.48 0.01
N ASN A 34 -3.39 4.61 0.77
CA ASN A 34 -4.72 4.87 1.30
C ASN A 34 -4.75 6.10 2.20
N LYS A 35 -3.78 6.24 3.09
CA LYS A 35 -3.66 7.39 3.99
C LYS A 35 -3.46 8.70 3.24
N GLU A 36 -2.64 8.71 2.19
CA GLU A 36 -2.43 9.90 1.37
C GLU A 36 -3.69 10.27 0.56
N LEU A 37 -4.41 9.26 0.05
CA LEU A 37 -5.69 9.48 -0.63
C LEU A 37 -6.73 10.08 0.31
N GLU A 38 -6.86 9.56 1.53
CA GLU A 38 -7.76 10.12 2.54
C GLU A 38 -7.35 11.55 2.92
N ARG A 39 -6.05 11.79 3.12
CA ARG A 39 -5.53 13.13 3.42
C ARG A 39 -5.90 14.13 2.33
N ARG A 40 -5.78 13.74 1.05
CA ARG A 40 -6.18 14.58 -0.09
C ARG A 40 -7.68 14.78 -0.16
N TRP A 41 -8.46 13.73 0.05
CA TRP A 41 -9.93 13.82 0.11
C TRP A 41 -10.38 14.86 1.14
N ARG A 42 -9.86 14.77 2.37
CA ARG A 42 -10.15 15.71 3.46
C ARG A 42 -9.61 17.12 3.22
N SER A 43 -8.64 17.31 2.33
CA SER A 43 -8.17 18.65 1.96
C SER A 43 -9.18 19.42 1.10
N TYR A 44 -10.18 18.73 0.53
CA TYR A 44 -11.24 19.32 -0.28
C TYR A 44 -12.55 19.51 0.49
N ASP A 45 -12.58 19.34 1.83
CA ASP A 45 -13.80 19.37 2.66
C ASP A 45 -14.61 20.68 2.48
N ASP A 46 -13.93 21.81 2.24
CA ASP A 46 -14.58 23.11 1.98
C ASP A 46 -15.15 23.25 0.53
N MET A 47 -14.82 22.34 -0.38
CA MET A 47 -15.11 22.43 -1.82
C MET A 47 -15.92 21.25 -2.37
N LEU A 48 -16.05 20.16 -1.61
CA LEU A 48 -16.78 18.96 -2.00
C LEU A 48 -17.96 18.71 -1.06
N PRO A 49 -19.00 17.98 -1.50
CA PRO A 49 -19.99 17.42 -0.58
C PRO A 49 -19.29 16.61 0.51
N HIS A 50 -19.81 16.69 1.74
CA HIS A 50 -19.31 15.92 2.89
C HIS A 50 -19.68 14.43 2.75
N ASP A 51 -19.12 13.78 1.75
CA ASP A 51 -19.24 12.35 1.52
C ASP A 51 -18.09 11.61 2.21
N GLU A 52 -18.34 10.36 2.60
CA GLU A 52 -17.32 9.51 3.19
C GLU A 52 -16.20 9.21 2.19
N PHE A 53 -14.96 9.18 2.69
CA PHE A 53 -13.83 8.74 1.89
C PHE A 53 -14.01 7.26 1.52
N VAL A 54 -13.88 6.95 0.23
CA VAL A 54 -13.87 5.57 -0.26
C VAL A 54 -12.61 5.35 -1.08
N SER A 55 -11.74 4.45 -0.63
CA SER A 55 -10.52 4.15 -1.36
C SER A 55 -10.82 3.47 -2.71
N ILE A 56 -10.14 3.94 -3.75
CA ILE A 56 -10.13 3.32 -5.07
C ILE A 56 -9.22 2.09 -5.12
N ILE A 57 -8.25 2.00 -4.22
CA ILE A 57 -7.29 0.89 -4.15
C ILE A 57 -8.01 -0.34 -3.59
N ASP A 58 -8.77 -0.16 -2.51
CA ASP A 58 -9.57 -1.24 -1.90
C ASP A 58 -10.65 -1.77 -2.87
N LYS A 59 -11.22 -0.90 -3.71
CA LYS A 59 -12.19 -1.28 -4.74
C LYS A 59 -11.59 -2.10 -5.88
N ALA A 60 -10.30 -1.97 -6.15
CA ALA A 60 -9.64 -2.74 -7.21
C ALA A 60 -9.36 -4.20 -6.81
N HIS A 61 -9.55 -4.53 -5.53
CA HIS A 61 -9.31 -5.85 -4.96
C HIS A 61 -10.60 -6.57 -4.49
N ALA A 62 -11.78 -6.02 -4.81
CA ALA A 62 -13.10 -6.57 -4.47
C ALA A 62 -13.68 -7.49 -5.57
#